data_AF-A0A922ZIZ0-F1
#
_entry.id   AF-A0A922ZIZ0-F1
#
_cell.length_a   1.000
_cell.length_b   1.000
_cell.length_c   1.000
_cell.angle_alpha   90.00
_cell.angle_beta   90.00
_cell.angle_gamma   90.00
#
_symmetry.space_group_name_H-M   'P 1'
#
loop_
_entity.id
_entity.type
_entity.pdbx_description
1 polymer ?
#
loop_
_entity_poly.entity_id
_entity_poly.type
_entity_poly.pdbx_seq_one_letter_code
_entity_poly.pdbx_strand_id
1 'polypeptide(L)'
;MQKLDFQRQNAPAGAAPLTVQDYEWKNSWRFAVGGIYKYSDTINLKAGVAYDITPVPDERRKVRLPDENRITFAVGSQYKFDKATTFDVAFQYVMPDKAKIDSTEGNPAAGQQTRVLGTAEGDAFILSGQVSYKF
;
A
#
# COMPACT_ATOMS: atom_id res chain seq x y z
N MET A 1 1.81 3.50 -19.47
CA MET A 1 2.16 2.07 -19.27
C MET A 1 3.60 2.01 -18.82
N GLN A 2 3.87 1.49 -17.63
CA GLN A 2 5.25 1.38 -17.11
C GLN A 2 5.76 -0.03 -17.42
N LYS A 3 6.74 -0.11 -18.32
CA LYS A 3 7.44 -1.34 -18.68
C LYS A 3 8.79 -1.36 -17.97
N LEU A 4 9.06 -2.38 -17.17
CA LEU A 4 10.36 -2.59 -16.54
C LEU A 4 11.14 -3.60 -17.38
N ASP A 5 12.08 -3.11 -18.19
CA ASP A 5 12.94 -3.96 -19.01
C ASP A 5 14.16 -4.42 -18.18
N PHE A 6 14.23 -5.71 -17.89
CA PHE A 6 15.37 -6.32 -17.20
C PHE A 6 16.34 -6.90 -18.24
N GLN A 7 17.60 -6.45 -18.23
CA GLN A 7 18.68 -7.01 -19.04
C GLN A 7 19.61 -7.84 -18.14
N ARG A 8 19.84 -9.11 -18.47
CA ARG A 8 20.77 -9.97 -17.74
C ARG A 8 22.19 -9.73 -18.26
N GLN A 9 23.10 -9.26 -17.41
CA GLN A 9 24.53 -9.30 -17.72
C GLN A 9 25.05 -10.73 -17.45
N ASN A 10 25.70 -11.37 -18.44
CA ASN A 10 26.36 -12.69 -18.36
C ASN A 10 25.45 -13.93 -18.29
N ALA A 11 24.49 -14.08 -19.20
CA ALA A 11 23.75 -15.33 -19.35
C ALA A 11 24.58 -16.37 -20.14
N PRO A 12 24.69 -17.64 -19.69
CA PRO A 12 25.33 -18.69 -20.49
C PRO A 12 24.58 -18.88 -21.83
N ALA A 13 25.31 -19.28 -22.87
CA ALA A 13 24.72 -19.55 -24.19
C ALA A 13 23.60 -20.61 -24.06
N GLY A 14 22.39 -20.26 -24.52
CA GLY A 14 21.19 -21.11 -24.38
C GLY A 14 20.33 -20.84 -23.14
N ALA A 15 20.64 -19.82 -22.33
CA ALA A 15 19.76 -19.39 -21.26
C ALA A 15 18.41 -18.92 -21.82
N ALA A 16 17.32 -19.45 -21.26
CA ALA A 16 15.97 -18.99 -21.57
C ALA A 16 15.85 -17.47 -21.34
N PRO A 17 15.18 -16.72 -22.24
CA PRO A 17 14.97 -15.29 -22.06
C PRO A 17 14.36 -14.99 -20.69
N LEU A 18 14.75 -13.86 -20.10
CA LEU A 18 14.12 -13.38 -18.88
C LEU A 18 12.63 -13.16 -19.17
N THR A 19 11.78 -13.70 -18.30
CA THR A 19 10.36 -13.35 -18.33
C THR A 19 10.25 -11.89 -17.91
N VAL A 20 10.00 -11.01 -18.87
CA VAL A 20 9.63 -9.62 -18.59
C VAL A 20 8.20 -9.65 -18.06
N GLN A 21 8.04 -9.24 -16.81
CA GLN A 21 6.74 -9.21 -16.18
C GLN A 21 6.01 -7.91 -16.56
N ASP A 22 4.95 -8.05 -17.35
CA ASP A 22 4.07 -6.92 -17.65
C ASP A 22 2.97 -6.82 -16.59
N TYR A 23 3.02 -5.73 -15.81
CA TYR A 23 2.11 -5.49 -14.69
C TYR A 23 0.83 -4.76 -15.11
N GLU A 24 0.83 -4.05 -16.24
CA GLU A 24 -0.33 -3.31 -16.79
C GLU A 24 -1.16 -2.52 -15.76
N TRP A 25 -0.51 -1.89 -14.79
CA TRP A 25 -1.22 -1.11 -13.77
C TRP A 25 -2.00 0.06 -14.38
N LYS A 26 -3.19 0.29 -13.81
CA LYS A 26 -4.08 1.39 -14.17
C LYS A 26 -3.84 2.60 -13.26
N ASN A 27 -4.32 3.75 -13.71
CA ASN A 27 -4.44 4.92 -12.85
C ASN A 27 -5.33 4.59 -11.65
N SER A 28 -4.99 5.14 -10.48
CA SER A 28 -5.75 4.93 -9.26
C SER A 28 -6.00 6.25 -8.52
N TRP A 29 -7.00 6.24 -7.64
CA TRP A 29 -7.45 7.37 -6.85
C TRP A 29 -7.50 7.01 -5.36
N ARG A 30 -7.26 8.02 -4.53
CA ARG A 30 -7.47 7.99 -3.08
C ARG A 30 -8.41 9.11 -2.69
N PHE A 31 -9.42 8.78 -1.90
CA PHE A 31 -10.34 9.74 -1.31
C PHE A 31 -10.18 9.71 0.21
N ALA A 32 -10.14 10.86 0.86
CA ALA A 32 -10.02 10.93 2.32
C ALA A 32 -10.85 12.08 2.88
N VAL A 33 -11.44 11.85 4.05
CA VAL A 33 -12.16 12.86 4.82
C VAL A 33 -11.79 12.72 6.29
N GLY A 34 -11.61 13.85 6.96
CA GLY A 34 -11.22 13.88 8.35
C GLY A 34 -11.47 15.23 8.98
N GLY A 35 -11.42 15.25 10.31
CA GLY A 35 -11.67 16.43 11.10
C GLY A 35 -10.72 16.53 12.29
N ILE A 36 -10.57 17.75 12.77
CA ILE A 36 -9.87 18.07 14.00
C ILE A 36 -10.88 18.73 14.93
N TYR A 37 -11.05 18.17 16.12
CA TYR A 37 -11.89 18.72 17.17
C TYR A 37 -11.02 19.32 18.27
N LYS A 38 -11.19 20.62 18.53
CA LYS A 38 -10.55 21.30 19.65
C LYS A 38 -11.27 20.91 20.95
N TYR A 39 -10.74 19.91 21.65
CA TYR A 39 -11.31 19.45 22.92
C TYR A 39 -11.03 20.43 24.06
N SER A 40 -9.83 21.01 24.10
CA SER A 40 -9.43 22.04 25.07
C SER A 40 -8.43 23.01 24.45
N ASP A 41 -7.91 23.97 25.22
CA ASP A 41 -6.84 24.85 24.74
C ASP A 41 -5.52 24.11 24.47
N THR A 42 -5.30 22.99 25.18
CA THR A 42 -4.08 22.16 25.10
C THR A 42 -4.24 20.91 24.27
N ILE A 43 -5.46 20.41 24.04
CA ILE A 43 -5.71 19.12 23.36
C ILE A 43 -6.60 19.32 22.13
N ASN A 44 -6.10 18.84 20.98
CA ASN A 44 -6.92 18.62 19.77
C ASN A 44 -7.05 17.11 19.52
N LEU A 45 -8.24 16.66 19.15
CA LEU A 45 -8.52 15.28 18.73
C LEU A 45 -8.64 15.24 17.21
N LYS A 46 -8.15 14.18 16.58
CA LYS A 46 -8.18 13.99 15.13
C LYS A 46 -8.86 12.65 14.81
N ALA A 47 -9.69 12.65 13.79
CA ALA A 47 -10.28 11.43 13.24
C ALA A 47 -10.42 11.55 11.73
N GLY A 48 -10.31 10.43 11.02
CA GLY A 48 -10.50 10.41 9.58
C GLY A 48 -10.67 9.00 9.02
N VAL A 49 -11.15 8.96 7.79
CA VAL A 49 -11.28 7.75 6.99
C VAL A 49 -10.77 8.03 5.57
N ALA A 50 -10.11 7.06 4.98
CA ALA A 50 -9.67 7.11 3.59
C ALA A 50 -10.07 5.83 2.86
N TYR A 51 -10.34 5.97 1.56
CA TYR A 51 -10.56 4.87 0.63
C TYR A 51 -9.54 4.98 -0.51
N ASP A 52 -8.73 3.94 -0.69
CA ASP A 52 -7.77 3.84 -1.78
C ASP A 52 -8.24 2.77 -2.77
N ILE A 53 -8.20 3.10 -4.06
CA ILE A 53 -8.44 2.15 -5.13
C ILE A 53 -7.11 1.42 -5.46
N THR A 54 -7.14 0.13 -5.80
CA THR A 54 -5.93 -0.57 -6.27
C THR A 54 -5.60 -0.19 -7.73
N PRO A 55 -4.34 0.12 -8.05
CA PRO A 55 -3.87 0.22 -9.42
C PRO A 55 -3.68 -1.14 -10.10
N VAL A 56 -3.76 -2.25 -9.35
CA VAL A 56 -3.53 -3.62 -9.85
C VAL A 56 -4.85 -4.17 -10.43
N PRO A 57 -4.91 -4.52 -11.72
CA PRO A 57 -6.04 -5.24 -12.28
C PRO A 57 -6.16 -6.66 -11.69
N ASP A 58 -7.39 -7.16 -11.56
CA ASP A 58 -7.66 -8.50 -11.01
C ASP A 58 -6.89 -9.61 -11.75
N GLU A 59 -6.84 -9.52 -13.08
CA GLU A 59 -6.20 -10.50 -13.96
C GLU A 59 -4.67 -10.48 -13.86
N ARG A 60 -4.11 -9.40 -13.29
CA ARG A 60 -2.67 -9.20 -13.13
C ARG A 60 -2.23 -9.29 -11.67
N ARG A 61 -3.15 -9.54 -10.73
CA ARG A 61 -2.83 -9.72 -9.31
C ARG A 61 -2.02 -11.00 -9.10
N LYS A 62 -0.93 -10.89 -8.34
CA LYS A 62 0.04 -11.97 -8.10
C LYS A 62 0.23 -12.20 -6.60
N VAL A 63 0.76 -13.36 -6.22
CA VAL A 63 1.03 -13.68 -4.80
C VAL A 63 2.03 -12.71 -4.17
N ARG A 64 3.01 -12.22 -4.96
CA ARG A 64 4.02 -11.27 -4.47
C ARG A 64 3.43 -9.89 -4.15
N LEU A 65 2.36 -9.50 -4.83
CA LEU A 65 1.70 -8.21 -4.64
C LEU A 65 0.19 -8.39 -4.69
N PRO A 66 -0.40 -8.92 -3.60
CA PRO A 66 -1.84 -9.12 -3.49
C PRO A 66 -2.52 -7.81 -3.09
N ASP A 67 -2.30 -6.75 -3.87
CA ASP A 67 -2.84 -5.42 -3.59
C ASP A 67 -4.31 -5.33 -4.00
N GLU A 68 -5.10 -4.69 -3.16
CA GLU A 68 -6.53 -4.49 -3.32
C GLU A 68 -6.96 -3.13 -2.77
N ASN A 69 -8.18 -2.69 -3.13
CA ASN A 69 -8.83 -1.56 -2.51
C ASN A 69 -8.76 -1.68 -0.99
N ARG A 70 -8.63 -0.54 -0.31
CA ARG A 70 -8.51 -0.50 1.15
C ARG A 70 -9.24 0.68 1.74
N ILE A 71 -9.80 0.44 2.93
CA ILE A 71 -10.29 1.49 3.81
C ILE A 71 -9.26 1.67 4.94
N THR A 72 -8.87 2.91 5.19
CA THR A 72 -8.02 3.27 6.35
C THR A 72 -8.83 4.09 7.33
N PHE A 73 -8.88 3.66 8.59
CA PHE A 73 -9.41 4.47 9.69
C PHE A 73 -8.26 5.05 10.48
N ALA A 74 -8.36 6.32 10.84
CA ALA A 74 -7.33 7.02 11.60
C ALA A 74 -7.93 7.77 12.79
N VAL A 75 -7.26 7.68 13.93
CA VAL A 75 -7.54 8.49 15.13
C VAL A 75 -6.23 9.02 15.69
N GLY A 76 -6.27 10.19 16.30
CA GLY A 76 -5.08 10.76 16.91
C GLY A 76 -5.39 11.92 17.84
N SER A 77 -4.35 12.39 18.51
CA SER A 77 -4.41 13.56 19.37
C SER A 77 -3.17 14.42 19.19
N GLN A 78 -3.35 15.70 19.44
CA GLN A 78 -2.27 16.68 19.53
C GLN A 78 -2.34 17.32 20.90
N TYR A 79 -1.19 17.36 21.59
CA TYR A 79 -1.00 18.03 22.86
C TYR A 79 -0.07 19.22 22.69
N LYS A 80 -0.55 20.41 23.03
CA LYS A 80 0.25 21.64 23.08
C LYS A 80 0.88 21.73 24.46
N PHE A 81 2.19 21.53 24.52
CA PHE A 81 2.94 21.58 25.77
C PHE A 81 3.18 23.03 26.21
N ASP A 82 3.51 23.90 25.25
CA ASP A 82 3.63 25.34 25.46
C ASP A 82 3.24 26.10 24.17
N LYS A 83 3.53 27.41 24.10
CA LYS A 83 3.20 28.25 22.92
C LYS A 83 4.03 27.91 21.66
N ALA A 84 5.16 27.25 21.83
CA ALA A 84 6.12 26.88 20.79
C ALA A 84 6.10 25.38 20.47
N THR A 85 5.78 24.52 21.43
CA THR A 85 5.98 23.06 21.36
C THR A 85 4.67 22.30 21.32
N THR A 86 4.51 21.42 20.31
CA THR A 86 3.38 20.49 20.21
C THR A 86 3.84 19.06 19.98
N PHE A 87 3.12 18.12 20.59
CA PHE A 87 3.29 16.68 20.45
C PHE A 87 2.06 16.08 19.76
N ASP A 88 2.27 15.23 18.78
CA ASP A 88 1.21 14.57 18.04
C ASP A 88 1.40 13.06 18.13
N VAL A 89 0.31 12.33 18.38
CA VAL A 89 0.28 10.87 18.30
C VAL A 89 -0.93 10.43 17.49
N ALA A 90 -0.77 9.40 16.66
CA ALA A 90 -1.90 8.84 15.91
C ALA A 90 -1.75 7.34 15.68
N PHE A 91 -2.90 6.70 15.55
CA PHE A 91 -3.08 5.30 15.23
C PHE A 91 -3.93 5.19 13.96
N GLN A 92 -3.57 4.26 13.08
CA GLN A 92 -4.35 3.92 11.90
C GLN A 92 -4.54 2.42 11.79
N TYR A 93 -5.72 2.02 11.34
CA TYR A 93 -6.07 0.67 10.98
C TYR A 93 -6.41 0.62 9.49
N VAL A 94 -5.63 -0.15 8.74
CA VAL A 94 -5.78 -0.31 7.29
C VAL A 94 -6.41 -1.68 7.04
N MET A 95 -7.54 -1.68 6.36
CA MET A 95 -8.30 -2.86 5.96
C MET A 95 -8.39 -2.93 4.43
N PRO A 96 -7.51 -3.68 3.78
CA PRO A 96 -7.66 -4.11 2.39
C PRO A 96 -8.82 -5.09 2.22
N ASP A 97 -9.50 -5.06 1.07
CA ASP A 97 -10.41 -6.14 0.69
C ASP A 97 -9.63 -7.42 0.34
N LYS A 98 -10.34 -8.54 0.30
CA LYS A 98 -9.76 -9.85 0.00
C LYS A 98 -9.25 -9.90 -1.44
N ALA A 99 -7.94 -10.07 -1.59
CA ALA A 99 -7.27 -10.17 -2.87
C ALA A 99 -7.43 -11.58 -3.46
N LYS A 100 -8.31 -11.75 -4.44
CA LYS A 100 -8.40 -13.01 -5.22
C LYS A 100 -7.26 -13.06 -6.23
N ILE A 101 -6.57 -14.19 -6.28
CA ILE A 101 -5.44 -14.44 -7.18
C ILE A 101 -5.81 -15.62 -8.08
N ASP A 102 -5.83 -15.36 -9.38
CA ASP A 102 -5.84 -16.37 -10.42
C ASP A 102 -4.78 -16.00 -11.44
N SER A 103 -3.61 -16.63 -11.32
CA SER A 103 -2.44 -16.15 -12.03
C SER A 103 -1.51 -17.30 -12.40
N THR A 104 -1.06 -17.31 -13.65
CA THR A 104 0.02 -18.21 -14.09
C THR A 104 1.36 -17.55 -13.82
N GLU A 105 2.22 -18.21 -13.05
CA GLU A 105 3.56 -17.75 -12.69
C GLU A 105 4.63 -18.78 -13.14
N GLY A 106 5.86 -18.33 -13.32
CA GLY A 106 6.99 -19.15 -13.79
C GLY A 106 7.59 -18.64 -15.11
N ASN A 107 8.63 -19.30 -15.60
CA ASN A 107 9.29 -18.93 -16.86
C ASN A 107 8.70 -19.75 -18.02
N PRO A 108 7.88 -19.12 -18.89
CA PRO A 108 7.31 -19.80 -20.06
C PRO A 108 8.40 -20.39 -20.97
N ALA A 109 9.53 -19.69 -21.10
CA ALA A 109 10.64 -20.11 -21.94
C ALA A 109 11.47 -21.25 -21.36
N ALA A 110 11.25 -21.61 -20.08
CA ALA A 110 11.83 -22.79 -19.44
C ALA A 110 10.81 -23.94 -19.30
N GLY A 111 9.59 -23.81 -19.85
CA GLY A 111 8.52 -24.80 -19.72
C GLY A 111 7.96 -24.95 -18.30
N GLN A 112 8.29 -24.03 -17.39
CA GLN A 112 7.82 -24.03 -16.01
C GLN A 112 6.72 -22.98 -15.87
N GLN A 113 5.47 -23.43 -15.90
CA GLN A 113 4.30 -22.61 -15.59
C GLN A 113 3.45 -23.30 -14.53
N THR A 114 3.12 -22.54 -13.48
CA THR A 114 2.24 -22.99 -12.43
C THR A 114 1.10 -22.00 -12.33
N ARG A 115 -0.14 -22.50 -12.45
CA ARG A 115 -1.33 -21.69 -12.13
C ARG A 115 -1.47 -21.64 -10.61
N VAL A 116 -1.55 -20.43 -10.08
CA VAL A 116 -1.73 -20.17 -8.66
C VAL A 116 -3.12 -19.61 -8.45
N LEU A 117 -3.89 -20.31 -7.62
CA LEU A 117 -5.23 -19.95 -7.21
C LEU A 117 -5.22 -19.73 -5.70
N GLY A 118 -5.71 -18.59 -5.25
CA GLY A 118 -5.72 -18.29 -3.82
C GLY A 118 -6.47 -17.01 -3.48
N THR A 119 -6.65 -16.79 -2.18
CA THR A 119 -7.13 -15.53 -1.64
C THR A 119 -6.13 -15.07 -0.60
N ALA A 120 -5.66 -13.83 -0.73
CA ALA A 120 -4.81 -13.17 0.25
C ALA A 120 -5.67 -12.22 1.08
N GLU A 121 -5.48 -12.27 2.40
CA GLU A 121 -6.16 -11.46 3.38
C GLU A 121 -5.11 -10.93 4.36
N GLY A 122 -5.26 -9.69 4.81
CA GLY A 122 -4.34 -9.13 5.78
C GLY A 122 -4.73 -7.71 6.13
N ASP A 123 -4.46 -7.34 7.37
CA ASP A 123 -4.69 -6.00 7.89
C ASP A 123 -3.38 -5.38 8.36
N ALA A 124 -3.33 -4.05 8.49
CA ALA A 124 -2.19 -3.35 9.05
C ALA A 124 -2.56 -2.33 10.12
N PHE A 125 -1.70 -2.22 11.13
CA PHE A 125 -1.76 -1.20 12.16
C PHE A 125 -0.56 -0.26 12.03
N ILE A 126 -0.81 1.05 12.07
CA ILE A 126 0.23 2.08 11.99
C ILE A 126 0.19 2.92 13.26
N LEU A 127 1.34 3.07 13.92
CA LEU A 127 1.55 3.97 15.04
C LEU A 127 2.47 5.10 14.61
N SER A 128 2.15 6.33 15.02
CA SER A 128 2.93 7.52 14.67
C SER A 128 3.05 8.47 15.84
N GLY A 129 4.21 9.14 15.91
CA GLY A 129 4.51 10.19 16.86
C GLY A 129 5.28 11.32 16.17
N GLN A 130 4.97 12.56 16.49
CA GLN A 130 5.62 13.75 15.94
C GLN A 130 5.80 14.82 17.02
N VAL A 131 6.88 15.59 16.92
CA VAL A 131 7.13 16.80 17.71
C VAL A 131 7.27 17.98 16.75
N SER A 132 6.61 19.09 17.06
CA SER A 132 6.72 20.35 16.29
C SER A 132 7.13 21.49 17.22
N TYR A 133 8.10 22.31 16.79
CA TYR A 133 8.59 23.46 17.55
C TYR A 133 8.55 24.73 16.68
N LYS A 134 8.06 25.84 17.23
CA LYS A 134 8.00 27.14 16.57
C LYS A 134 9.00 28.12 17.19
N PHE A 135 9.90 28.67 16.36
CA PHE A 135 10.89 29.69 16.71
C PHE A 135 10.33 31.10 16.62
#